data_AF-A0A8J2J0B1-F1
#
_entry.id   AF-A0A8J2J0B1-F1
#
_cell.length_a   1.000
_cell.length_b   1.000
_cell.length_c   1.000
_cell.angle_alpha   90.00
_cell.angle_beta   90.00
_cell.angle_gamma   90.00
#
_symmetry.space_group_name_H-M   'P 1'
#
loop_
_entity.id
_entity.type
_entity.pdbx_description
1 polymer ?
#
loop_
_entity_poly.entity_id
_entity_poly.type
_entity_poly.pdbx_seq_one_letter_code
_entity_poly.pdbx_strand_id
1 'polypeptide(L)'
;MAKELPPDVRDSIGAFKKVPRDVWKENIQEGLVIPPAMPNVKKRLHDYGNPYEETLNVMDALRRQKACELLEVDCILGENRPAKILNVVASVKVADRMDLNKIAENSWNVEFNKKQFAGLVIQVNNPKATGVVYSTGRMIVTGARSEEDSKIAAEHCLDVIKNAGCQVSSGSSYRVQNICATTHLGYRVRIHEMGANRDIKDSGKIFNFSPEIFAGLVCNFENPKVTVVCFATGTLLFSGAHREEDIQMALFRFRALSFPYRY
;
A
#
# COMPACT_ATOMS: atom_id res chain seq x y z
N MET A 1 -29.38 8.57 -10.84
CA MET A 1 -28.47 9.29 -9.93
C MET A 1 -27.25 8.41 -9.72
N ALA A 2 -26.05 8.87 -10.08
CA ALA A 2 -24.83 8.10 -9.84
C ALA A 2 -24.62 7.94 -8.32
N LYS A 3 -24.57 6.71 -7.81
CA LYS A 3 -24.24 6.47 -6.40
C LYS A 3 -22.80 6.91 -6.17
N GLU A 4 -22.56 7.74 -5.15
CA GLU A 4 -21.20 8.09 -4.79
C GLU A 4 -20.48 6.90 -4.16
N LEU A 5 -19.17 6.78 -4.42
CA LEU A 5 -18.33 5.79 -3.76
C LEU A 5 -18.27 6.05 -2.25
N PRO A 6 -18.32 4.99 -1.42
CA PRO A 6 -18.03 5.08 0.00
C PRO A 6 -16.69 5.81 0.26
N PRO A 7 -16.57 6.61 1.34
CA PRO A 7 -15.37 7.40 1.63
C PRO A 7 -14.09 6.56 1.71
N ASP A 8 -14.16 5.37 2.30
CA ASP A 8 -13.06 4.41 2.41
C ASP A 8 -12.57 3.92 1.04
N VAL A 9 -13.49 3.67 0.10
CA VAL A 9 -13.15 3.30 -1.28
C VAL A 9 -12.51 4.47 -2.02
N ARG A 10 -13.02 5.68 -1.80
CA ARG A 10 -12.50 6.91 -2.41
C ARG A 10 -11.07 7.19 -1.94
N ASP A 11 -10.79 7.01 -0.66
CA ASP A 11 -9.47 7.22 -0.06
C ASP A 11 -8.45 6.20 -0.58
N SER A 12 -8.82 4.92 -0.66
CA SER A 12 -7.96 3.87 -1.21
C SER A 12 -7.68 4.08 -2.70
N ILE A 13 -8.69 4.42 -3.51
CA ILE A 13 -8.50 4.81 -4.91
C ILE A 13 -7.62 6.08 -5.02
N GLY A 14 -7.81 7.04 -4.12
CA GLY A 14 -6.99 8.25 -4.02
C GLY A 14 -5.52 7.95 -3.73
N ALA A 15 -5.23 6.96 -2.89
CA ALA A 15 -3.88 6.49 -2.62
C ALA A 15 -3.20 5.92 -3.87
N PHE A 16 -3.94 5.17 -4.72
CA PHE A 16 -3.42 4.66 -5.99
C PHE A 16 -3.21 5.75 -7.03
N LYS A 17 -4.05 6.80 -7.06
CA LYS A 17 -3.89 7.95 -7.97
C LYS A 17 -2.63 8.76 -7.72
N LYS A 18 -2.04 8.68 -6.51
CA LYS A 18 -0.77 9.34 -6.18
C LYS A 18 0.46 8.60 -6.73
N VAL A 19 0.29 7.39 -7.27
CA VAL A 19 1.35 6.63 -7.92
C VAL A 19 1.41 7.06 -9.41
N PRO A 20 2.55 7.58 -9.91
CA PRO A 20 2.67 8.04 -11.29
C PRO A 20 2.27 6.97 -12.31
N ARG A 21 1.53 7.34 -13.37
CA ARG A 21 0.98 6.39 -14.37
C ARG A 21 2.03 5.51 -15.05
N ASP A 22 3.26 5.98 -15.17
CA ASP A 22 4.36 5.26 -15.84
C ASP A 22 4.85 4.07 -15.01
N VAL A 23 4.79 4.18 -13.67
CA VAL A 23 5.09 3.08 -12.72
C VAL A 23 4.13 1.91 -12.92
N TRP A 24 2.90 2.15 -13.40
CA TRP A 24 1.93 1.09 -13.66
C TRP A 24 2.23 0.30 -14.93
N LYS A 25 2.80 0.94 -15.97
CA LYS A 25 3.09 0.28 -17.25
C LYS A 25 4.36 -0.55 -17.19
N GLU A 26 5.41 -0.04 -16.54
CA GLU A 26 6.69 -0.74 -16.39
C GLU A 26 6.58 -2.00 -15.51
N ASN A 27 5.78 -1.95 -14.44
CA ASN A 27 5.68 -3.06 -13.49
C ASN A 27 4.72 -4.20 -13.90
N ILE A 28 3.93 -4.02 -14.97
CA ILE A 28 3.12 -5.09 -15.56
C ILE A 28 3.99 -6.01 -16.45
N GLN A 29 5.15 -5.52 -16.91
CA GLN A 29 6.03 -6.24 -17.84
C GLN A 29 7.21 -6.99 -17.18
N GLU A 30 7.57 -6.66 -15.93
CA GLU A 30 8.70 -7.29 -15.25
C GLU A 30 8.28 -8.53 -14.45
N GLY A 31 8.58 -9.71 -15.01
CA GLY A 31 8.36 -11.01 -14.42
C GLY A 31 9.17 -11.28 -13.13
N LEU A 32 8.53 -12.06 -12.26
CA LEU A 32 9.01 -12.85 -11.11
C LEU A 32 10.45 -12.62 -10.59
N VAL A 33 10.55 -12.16 -9.34
CA VAL A 33 11.64 -12.52 -8.42
C VAL A 33 11.02 -13.13 -7.17
N ILE A 34 11.39 -14.36 -6.84
CA ILE A 34 10.95 -15.09 -5.64
C ILE A 34 11.79 -14.59 -4.46
N PRO A 35 11.21 -13.99 -3.40
CA PRO A 35 11.97 -13.60 -2.24
C PRO A 35 12.20 -14.82 -1.33
N PRO A 36 13.35 -14.89 -0.65
CA PRO A 36 13.60 -15.93 0.35
C PRO A 36 12.58 -15.85 1.49
N ALA A 37 12.20 -17.01 2.02
CA ALA A 37 11.27 -17.14 3.14
C ALA A 37 11.71 -16.24 4.31
N MET A 38 10.86 -15.27 4.69
CA MET A 38 11.19 -14.30 5.74
C MET A 38 11.06 -14.96 7.14
N PRO A 39 12.16 -15.08 7.90
CA PRO A 39 12.17 -15.82 9.17
C PRO A 39 11.32 -15.20 10.29
N ASN A 40 10.95 -13.92 10.19
CA ASN A 40 10.25 -13.18 11.25
C ASN A 40 8.71 -13.22 11.16
N VAL A 41 8.15 -13.77 10.07
CA VAL A 41 6.68 -13.82 9.86
C VAL A 41 6.01 -14.74 10.87
N LYS A 42 6.59 -15.92 11.16
CA LYS A 42 6.02 -16.91 12.09
C LYS A 42 5.87 -16.38 13.52
N LYS A 43 6.83 -15.59 14.01
CA LYS A 43 6.83 -15.05 15.37
C LYS A 43 5.78 -13.94 15.52
N ARG A 44 5.57 -13.12 14.49
CA ARG A 44 4.61 -12.00 14.50
C ARG A 44 3.18 -12.42 14.16
N LEU A 45 2.98 -13.52 13.44
CA LEU A 45 1.67 -14.13 13.24
C LEU A 45 0.95 -14.45 14.57
N HIS A 46 1.70 -14.70 15.65
CA HIS A 46 1.14 -14.90 16.98
C HIS A 46 0.50 -13.61 17.57
N ASP A 47 1.03 -12.43 17.21
CA ASP A 47 0.56 -11.13 17.74
C ASP A 47 -0.78 -10.69 17.14
N TYR A 48 -1.14 -11.21 15.96
CA TYR A 48 -2.36 -10.86 15.23
C TYR A 48 -3.51 -11.88 15.42
N GLY A 49 -3.31 -12.93 16.24
CA GLY A 49 -4.19 -14.08 16.29
C GLY A 49 -4.02 -15.00 15.07
N ASN A 50 -4.60 -16.20 15.10
CA ASN A 50 -4.50 -17.13 13.99
C ASN A 50 -5.19 -16.51 12.75
N PRO A 51 -4.47 -16.11 11.67
CA PRO A 51 -5.11 -15.53 10.48
C PRO A 51 -6.05 -16.53 9.79
N TYR A 52 -5.90 -17.82 10.10
CA TYR A 52 -6.80 -18.86 9.66
C TYR A 52 -8.08 -18.92 10.49
N GLU A 53 -8.17 -18.42 11.72
CA GLU A 53 -9.42 -18.44 12.52
C GLU A 53 -10.47 -17.43 12.02
N GLU A 54 -10.06 -16.19 11.72
CA GLU A 54 -10.94 -15.19 11.09
C GLU A 54 -11.37 -15.64 9.69
N THR A 55 -10.45 -16.26 8.95
CA THR A 55 -10.74 -16.89 7.66
C THR A 55 -11.57 -18.16 7.83
N LEU A 56 -11.42 -18.89 8.93
CA LEU A 56 -12.18 -20.10 9.25
C LEU A 56 -13.63 -19.77 9.52
N ASN A 57 -13.98 -18.64 10.13
CA ASN A 57 -15.39 -18.28 10.29
C ASN A 57 -16.08 -18.01 8.93
N VAL A 58 -15.36 -17.42 7.97
CA VAL A 58 -15.82 -17.28 6.57
C VAL A 58 -15.83 -18.64 5.86
N MET A 59 -14.84 -19.49 6.12
CA MET A 59 -14.70 -20.81 5.50
C MET A 59 -15.61 -21.87 6.16
N ASP A 60 -16.05 -21.68 7.40
CA ASP A 60 -16.96 -22.53 8.17
C ASP A 60 -18.40 -22.28 7.71
N ALA A 61 -18.73 -21.05 7.28
CA ALA A 61 -19.93 -20.79 6.47
C ALA A 61 -19.86 -21.52 5.11
N LEU A 62 -18.65 -21.72 4.56
CA LEU A 62 -18.38 -22.50 3.34
C LEU A 62 -18.19 -24.01 3.59
N ARG A 63 -18.29 -24.53 4.83
CA ARG A 63 -18.05 -25.95 5.11
C ARG A 63 -19.30 -26.81 4.94
N ARG A 64 -19.39 -27.49 3.79
CA ARG A 64 -19.55 -28.95 3.75
C ARG A 64 -18.67 -29.52 2.63
N GLN A 65 -17.68 -30.32 3.03
CA GLN A 65 -16.56 -30.89 2.25
C GLN A 65 -15.51 -29.86 1.79
N LYS A 66 -14.22 -30.23 1.93
CA LYS A 66 -12.98 -29.55 1.45
C LYS A 66 -12.04 -28.94 2.50
N ALA A 67 -12.06 -29.42 3.74
CA ALA A 67 -10.95 -29.17 4.68
C ALA A 67 -9.60 -29.75 4.17
N CYS A 68 -9.62 -30.79 3.33
CA CYS A 68 -8.43 -31.34 2.68
C CYS A 68 -7.89 -30.46 1.52
N GLU A 69 -8.69 -29.57 0.91
CA GLU A 69 -8.19 -28.69 -0.17
C GLU A 69 -7.38 -27.50 0.37
N LEU A 70 -7.52 -27.13 1.65
CA LEU A 70 -6.77 -26.01 2.26
C LEU A 70 -5.27 -26.32 2.43
N LEU A 71 -4.90 -27.58 2.64
CA LEU A 71 -3.50 -28.01 2.63
C LEU A 71 -2.95 -28.12 1.20
N GLU A 72 -3.81 -28.32 0.21
CA GLU A 72 -3.45 -28.22 -1.21
C GLU A 72 -3.35 -26.76 -1.68
N VAL A 73 -3.87 -25.76 -0.96
CA VAL A 73 -3.68 -24.34 -1.30
C VAL A 73 -2.18 -24.01 -1.27
N ASP A 74 -1.40 -24.51 -0.30
CA ASP A 74 0.05 -24.29 -0.29
C ASP A 74 0.81 -25.09 -1.37
N CYS A 75 0.27 -26.23 -1.83
CA CYS A 75 0.93 -27.12 -2.79
C CYS A 75 0.51 -26.89 -4.26
N ILE A 76 -0.68 -26.35 -4.52
CA ILE A 76 -1.21 -26.01 -5.86
C ILE A 76 -0.95 -24.53 -6.21
N LEU A 77 -0.73 -23.65 -5.22
CA LEU A 77 -0.22 -22.29 -5.43
C LEU A 77 1.30 -22.29 -5.72
N GLY A 78 1.74 -23.09 -6.70
CA GLY A 78 3.12 -23.15 -7.21
C GLY A 78 3.67 -21.84 -7.77
N GLU A 79 2.93 -20.74 -7.65
CA GLU A 79 3.37 -19.38 -7.89
C GLU A 79 3.17 -18.54 -6.62
N ASN A 80 4.04 -18.70 -5.62
CA ASN A 80 4.10 -17.77 -4.50
C ASN A 80 4.68 -16.43 -4.99
N ARG A 81 3.86 -15.65 -5.70
CA ARG A 81 4.23 -14.32 -6.18
C ARG A 81 4.20 -13.37 -4.98
N PRO A 82 5.33 -12.81 -4.54
CA PRO A 82 5.32 -11.85 -3.44
C PRO A 82 4.60 -10.57 -3.86
N ALA A 83 4.17 -9.77 -2.89
CA ALA A 83 3.83 -8.38 -3.16
C ALA A 83 5.09 -7.57 -3.49
N LYS A 84 5.09 -6.88 -4.64
CA LYS A 84 6.10 -5.89 -5.04
C LYS A 84 5.67 -4.54 -4.50
N ILE A 85 6.53 -3.90 -3.69
CA ILE A 85 6.29 -2.53 -3.22
C ILE A 85 6.41 -1.57 -4.40
N LEU A 86 5.40 -0.72 -4.55
CA LEU A 86 5.32 0.28 -5.62
C LEU A 86 5.68 1.67 -5.12
N ASN A 87 5.30 1.99 -3.88
CA ASN A 87 5.52 3.29 -3.30
C ASN A 87 5.48 3.22 -1.77
N VAL A 88 6.45 3.87 -1.13
CA VAL A 88 6.43 4.16 0.30
C VAL A 88 6.24 5.66 0.47
N VAL A 89 5.22 6.03 1.25
CA VAL A 89 4.98 7.41 1.67
C VAL A 89 5.36 7.53 3.14
N ALA A 90 6.33 8.39 3.42
CA ALA A 90 6.76 8.69 4.78
C ALA A 90 6.56 10.17 5.10
N SER A 91 6.49 10.47 6.40
CA SER A 91 6.50 11.84 6.87
C SER A 91 7.58 12.05 7.90
N VAL A 92 8.17 13.24 7.88
CA VAL A 92 9.19 13.68 8.81
C VAL A 92 8.77 15.02 9.41
N LYS A 93 8.91 15.18 10.73
CA LYS A 93 8.82 16.49 11.37
C LYS A 93 10.21 17.13 11.29
N VAL A 94 10.36 18.19 10.52
CA VAL A 94 11.63 18.89 10.31
C VAL A 94 11.80 20.01 11.34
N ALA A 95 10.76 20.82 11.53
CA ALA A 95 10.71 21.92 12.49
C ALA A 95 9.25 22.26 12.83
N ASP A 96 9.02 23.23 13.72
CA ASP A 96 7.66 23.74 14.00
C ASP A 96 7.19 24.74 12.93
N ARG A 97 8.13 25.48 12.31
CA ARG A 97 7.88 26.38 11.17
C ARG A 97 9.07 26.40 10.24
N MET A 98 8.79 26.51 8.95
CA MET A 98 9.80 26.59 7.90
C MET A 98 9.52 27.77 6.97
N ASP A 99 10.57 28.52 6.66
CA ASP A 99 10.53 29.52 5.60
C ASP A 99 10.91 28.88 4.27
N LEU A 100 9.89 28.57 3.46
CA LEU A 100 10.07 27.92 2.17
C LEU A 100 10.77 28.83 1.14
N ASN A 101 10.62 30.16 1.25
CA ASN A 101 11.31 31.08 0.33
C ASN A 101 12.81 31.02 0.56
N LYS A 102 13.23 31.01 1.83
CA LYS A 102 14.64 30.90 2.18
C LYS A 102 15.26 29.61 1.63
N ILE A 103 14.55 28.49 1.70
CA ILE A 103 15.03 27.22 1.11
C ILE A 103 15.13 27.33 -0.41
N ALA A 104 14.11 27.90 -1.06
CA ALA A 104 14.06 28.07 -2.51
C ALA A 104 15.17 28.98 -3.05
N GLU A 105 15.50 30.05 -2.35
CA GLU A 105 16.55 30.99 -2.74
C GLU A 105 17.96 30.40 -2.59
N ASN A 106 18.14 29.49 -1.63
CA ASN A 106 19.46 28.94 -1.29
C ASN A 106 19.69 27.51 -1.80
N SER A 107 18.76 26.94 -2.58
CA SER A 107 18.87 25.56 -3.09
C SER A 107 18.62 25.53 -4.60
N TRP A 108 19.42 24.76 -5.34
CA TRP A 108 19.37 24.71 -6.80
C TRP A 108 18.45 23.61 -7.35
N ASN A 109 18.11 22.60 -6.54
CA ASN A 109 17.34 21.41 -6.92
C ASN A 109 15.94 21.39 -6.29
N VAL A 110 15.31 22.56 -6.17
CA VAL A 110 14.01 22.72 -5.55
C VAL A 110 13.05 23.51 -6.43
N GLU A 111 11.78 23.10 -6.42
CA GLU A 111 10.71 23.81 -7.11
C GLU A 111 9.76 24.39 -6.07
N PHE A 112 9.57 25.71 -6.10
CA PHE A 112 8.62 26.37 -5.21
C PHE A 112 7.84 27.46 -5.95
N ASN A 113 6.52 27.28 -6.02
CA ASN A 113 5.61 28.28 -6.53
C ASN A 113 4.38 28.36 -5.62
N LYS A 114 4.42 29.26 -4.64
CA LYS A 114 3.36 29.44 -3.62
C LYS A 114 1.96 29.68 -4.22
N LYS A 115 1.86 30.24 -5.44
CA LYS A 115 0.56 30.48 -6.10
C LYS A 115 -0.06 29.19 -6.65
N GLN A 116 0.76 28.22 -7.03
CA GLN A 116 0.33 26.95 -7.60
C GLN A 116 0.25 25.84 -6.55
N PHE A 117 1.18 25.83 -5.59
CA PHE A 117 1.28 24.77 -4.59
C PHE A 117 1.85 25.30 -3.26
N ALA A 118 1.27 24.86 -2.14
CA ALA A 118 1.62 25.33 -0.81
C ALA A 118 2.91 24.71 -0.22
N GLY A 119 3.47 23.71 -0.89
CA GLY A 119 4.71 23.04 -0.49
C GLY A 119 5.88 23.36 -1.43
N LEU A 120 7.09 23.23 -0.91
CA LEU A 120 8.33 23.24 -1.67
C LEU A 120 8.70 21.80 -2.03
N VAL A 121 9.02 21.57 -3.29
CA VAL A 121 9.32 20.24 -3.83
C VAL A 121 10.84 20.09 -3.97
N ILE A 122 11.38 19.01 -3.42
CA ILE A 122 12.80 18.61 -3.53
C ILE A 122 12.83 17.30 -4.30
N GLN A 123 13.57 17.27 -5.41
CA GLN A 123 13.77 16.03 -6.18
C GLN A 123 15.03 15.32 -5.72
N VAL A 124 14.91 14.03 -5.40
CA VAL A 124 16.01 13.14 -5.04
C VAL A 124 16.18 12.13 -6.16
N ASN A 125 17.39 12.06 -6.72
CA ASN A 125 17.67 11.18 -7.87
C ASN A 125 18.03 9.76 -7.43
N ASN A 126 18.72 9.60 -6.31
CA ASN A 126 19.18 8.31 -5.81
C ASN A 126 19.04 8.23 -4.28
N PRO A 127 18.10 7.45 -3.74
CA PRO A 127 17.04 6.74 -4.46
C PRO A 127 16.04 7.72 -5.09
N LYS A 128 15.40 7.32 -6.20
CA LYS A 128 14.44 8.18 -6.90
C LYS A 128 13.21 8.45 -6.03
N ALA A 129 13.08 9.68 -5.54
CA ALA A 129 12.02 10.08 -4.65
C ALA A 129 11.76 11.60 -4.75
N THR A 130 10.64 12.02 -4.21
CA THR A 130 10.26 13.44 -4.12
C THR A 130 9.93 13.77 -2.67
N GLY A 131 10.65 14.74 -2.13
CA GLY A 131 10.34 15.38 -0.85
C GLY A 131 9.43 16.59 -1.06
N VAL A 132 8.42 16.74 -0.22
CA VAL A 132 7.54 17.91 -0.20
C VAL A 132 7.56 18.51 1.19
N VAL A 133 8.09 19.71 1.30
CA VAL A 133 8.24 20.46 2.56
C VAL A 133 7.14 21.49 2.68
N TYR A 134 6.42 21.50 3.79
CA TYR A 134 5.39 22.48 4.08
C TYR A 134 5.90 23.54 5.06
N SER A 135 5.31 24.74 5.02
CA SER A 135 5.64 25.84 5.94
C SER A 135 5.38 25.50 7.41
N THR A 136 4.56 24.48 7.67
CA THR A 136 4.32 23.90 9.00
C THR A 136 5.52 23.08 9.53
N GLY A 137 6.61 22.97 8.75
CA GLY A 137 7.77 22.16 9.08
C GLY A 137 7.54 20.64 9.03
N ARG A 138 6.42 20.21 8.44
CA ARG A 138 6.24 18.81 8.04
C ARG A 138 6.81 18.59 6.65
N MET A 139 7.54 17.50 6.48
CA MET A 139 8.01 17.01 5.20
C MET A 139 7.34 15.68 4.88
N ILE A 140 6.92 15.49 3.63
CA ILE A 140 6.40 14.23 3.10
C ILE A 140 7.38 13.73 2.06
N VAL A 141 7.76 12.46 2.13
CA VAL A 141 8.62 11.80 1.15
C VAL A 141 7.79 10.73 0.45
N THR A 142 7.84 10.68 -0.88
CA THR A 142 7.13 9.71 -1.71
C THR A 142 7.96 9.31 -2.92
N GLY A 143 7.67 8.16 -3.53
CA GLY A 143 8.30 7.67 -4.75
C GLY A 143 9.32 6.56 -4.52
N ALA A 144 9.77 6.38 -3.28
CA ALA A 144 10.66 5.29 -2.89
C ALA A 144 9.97 3.92 -2.99
N ARG A 145 10.75 2.88 -3.32
CA ARG A 145 10.28 1.50 -3.51
C ARG A 145 10.57 0.56 -2.33
N SER A 146 11.20 1.07 -1.26
CA SER A 146 11.43 0.38 0.00
C SER A 146 11.39 1.38 1.16
N GLU A 147 11.25 0.87 2.38
CA GLU A 147 11.31 1.70 3.59
C GLU A 147 12.70 2.32 3.78
N GLU A 148 13.75 1.55 3.47
CA GLU A 148 15.15 2.00 3.54
C GLU A 148 15.42 3.14 2.56
N ASP A 149 14.99 3.00 1.31
CA ASP A 149 15.15 4.04 0.28
C ASP A 149 14.40 5.32 0.67
N SER A 150 13.19 5.17 1.22
CA SER A 150 12.39 6.30 1.72
C SER A 150 13.12 7.04 2.84
N LYS A 151 13.81 6.32 3.72
CA LYS A 151 14.60 6.91 4.80
C LYS A 151 15.83 7.64 4.27
N ILE A 152 16.58 7.05 3.33
CA ILE A 152 17.73 7.68 2.69
C ILE A 152 17.30 8.95 1.93
N ALA A 153 16.19 8.89 1.18
CA ALA A 153 15.64 10.06 0.52
C ALA A 153 15.21 11.17 1.49
N ALA A 154 14.65 10.80 2.64
CA ALA A 154 14.31 11.75 3.70
C ALA A 154 15.55 12.44 4.27
N GLU A 155 16.64 11.69 4.51
CA GLU A 155 17.92 12.23 4.98
C GLU A 155 18.51 13.21 3.95
N HIS A 156 18.51 12.87 2.67
CA HIS A 156 18.92 13.79 1.60
C HIS A 156 18.12 15.10 1.61
N CYS A 157 16.79 15.02 1.76
CA CYS A 157 15.96 16.22 1.83
C CYS A 157 16.29 17.07 3.07
N LEU A 158 16.55 16.43 4.22
CA LEU A 158 16.97 17.15 5.44
C LEU A 158 18.29 17.88 5.23
N ASP A 159 19.24 17.28 4.51
CA ASP A 159 20.53 17.91 4.26
C ASP A 159 20.44 19.10 3.30
N VAL A 160 19.59 19.04 2.27
CA VAL A 160 19.26 20.21 1.44
C VAL A 160 18.72 21.36 2.31
N ILE A 161 17.80 21.05 3.23
CA ILE A 161 17.21 22.05 4.14
C ILE A 161 18.26 22.66 5.08
N LYS A 162 19.15 21.84 5.65
CA LYS A 162 20.24 22.31 6.53
C LYS A 162 21.21 23.20 5.75
N ASN A 163 21.59 22.80 4.54
CA ASN A 163 22.52 23.54 3.69
C ASN A 163 21.94 24.89 3.23
N ALA A 164 20.61 25.00 3.12
CA ALA A 164 19.92 26.27 2.91
C ALA A 164 19.88 27.19 4.16
N GLY A 165 20.56 26.80 5.26
CA GLY A 165 20.64 27.58 6.49
C GLY A 165 19.35 27.57 7.32
N CYS A 166 18.52 26.54 7.18
CA CYS A 166 17.34 26.33 8.02
C CYS A 166 17.67 25.39 9.19
N GLN A 167 17.15 25.72 10.37
CA GLN A 167 17.33 24.90 11.57
C GLN A 167 16.42 23.68 11.50
N VAL A 168 17.02 22.49 11.58
CA VAL A 168 16.30 21.22 11.70
C VAL A 168 16.26 20.82 13.17
N SER A 169 15.08 20.48 13.66
CA SER A 169 14.90 20.05 15.06
C SER A 169 15.66 18.75 15.31
N SER A 170 16.40 18.68 16.42
CA SER A 170 17.23 17.53 16.80
C SER A 170 16.45 16.21 16.98
N GLY A 171 15.11 16.28 17.03
CA GLY A 171 14.20 15.14 17.16
C GLY A 171 13.36 14.87 15.92
N SER A 172 13.92 15.00 14.71
CA SER A 172 13.17 14.74 13.47
C SER A 172 12.69 13.29 13.41
N SER A 173 11.40 13.07 13.65
CA SER A 173 10.81 11.72 13.68
C SER A 173 10.38 11.30 12.27
N TYR A 174 11.03 10.27 11.72
CA TYR A 174 10.60 9.58 10.51
C TYR A 174 9.46 8.61 10.83
N ARG A 175 8.38 8.63 10.02
CA ARG A 175 7.27 7.70 10.16
C ARG A 175 6.66 7.34 8.81
N VAL A 176 6.61 6.06 8.49
CA VAL A 176 5.84 5.53 7.35
C VAL A 176 4.35 5.81 7.56
N GLN A 177 3.75 6.47 6.58
CA GLN A 177 2.34 6.83 6.55
C GLN A 177 1.52 5.83 5.73
N ASN A 178 2.10 5.31 4.65
CA ASN A 178 1.42 4.39 3.75
C ASN A 178 2.43 3.63 2.90
N ILE A 179 2.16 2.35 2.67
CA ILE A 179 2.86 1.49 1.71
C ILE A 179 1.85 1.02 0.68
N CYS A 180 2.15 1.28 -0.60
CA CYS A 180 1.40 0.75 -1.73
C CYS A 180 2.18 -0.42 -2.34
N ALA A 181 1.49 -1.52 -2.60
CA ALA A 181 2.08 -2.70 -3.22
C ALA A 181 1.16 -3.30 -4.28
N THR A 182 1.71 -4.17 -5.12
CA THR A 182 0.95 -4.92 -6.12
C THR A 182 1.40 -6.38 -6.15
N THR A 183 0.50 -7.28 -6.53
CA THR A 183 0.87 -8.63 -6.94
C THR A 183 -0.14 -9.20 -7.91
N HIS A 184 0.14 -10.40 -8.41
CA HIS A 184 -0.79 -11.16 -9.23
C HIS A 184 -1.08 -12.49 -8.54
N LEU A 185 -2.34 -12.91 -8.52
CA LEU A 185 -2.76 -14.18 -7.89
C LEU A 185 -2.31 -15.42 -8.67
N GLY A 186 -2.00 -15.25 -9.97
CA GLY A 186 -1.67 -16.36 -10.88
C GLY A 186 -2.90 -16.92 -11.61
N TYR A 187 -4.10 -16.51 -11.21
CA TYR A 187 -5.37 -16.93 -11.79
C TYR A 187 -6.37 -15.77 -11.83
N ARG A 188 -7.40 -15.88 -12.68
CA ARG A 188 -8.48 -14.89 -12.74
C ARG A 188 -9.49 -15.13 -11.61
N VAL A 189 -10.18 -14.07 -11.21
CA VAL A 189 -11.11 -14.10 -10.06
C VAL A 189 -12.49 -13.64 -10.51
N ARG A 190 -13.53 -14.43 -10.19
CA ARG A 190 -14.94 -14.06 -10.40
C ARG A 190 -15.36 -13.01 -9.37
N ILE A 191 -14.83 -11.79 -9.51
CA ILE A 191 -15.02 -10.70 -8.54
C ILE A 191 -16.50 -10.32 -8.32
N HIS A 192 -17.37 -10.57 -9.32
CA HIS A 192 -18.81 -10.37 -9.20
C HIS A 192 -19.47 -11.38 -8.24
N GLU A 193 -19.12 -12.66 -8.37
CA GLU A 193 -19.64 -13.72 -7.48
C GLU A 193 -19.08 -13.54 -6.07
N MET A 194 -17.78 -13.27 -5.97
CA MET A 194 -17.11 -13.01 -4.70
C MET A 194 -17.70 -11.80 -3.96
N GLY A 195 -17.92 -10.68 -4.67
CA GLY A 195 -18.53 -9.48 -4.09
C GLY A 195 -20.03 -9.60 -3.81
N ALA A 196 -20.71 -10.59 -4.38
CA ALA A 196 -22.12 -10.87 -4.12
C ALA A 196 -22.36 -11.83 -2.94
N ASN A 197 -21.34 -12.59 -2.53
CA ASN A 197 -21.45 -13.56 -1.45
C ASN A 197 -21.87 -12.89 -0.13
N ARG A 198 -22.90 -13.44 0.53
CA ARG A 198 -23.50 -12.89 1.76
C ARG A 198 -22.67 -13.18 3.00
N ASP A 199 -22.08 -14.37 3.10
CA ASP A 199 -21.22 -14.76 4.23
C ASP A 199 -20.00 -13.84 4.34
N ILE A 200 -19.52 -13.37 3.19
CA ILE A 200 -18.44 -12.39 3.06
C ILE A 200 -18.90 -10.95 3.39
N LYS A 201 -20.19 -10.62 3.24
CA LYS A 201 -20.76 -9.31 3.60
C LYS A 201 -21.06 -9.19 5.09
N ASP A 202 -21.53 -10.29 5.69
CA ASP A 202 -21.94 -10.35 7.09
C ASP A 202 -20.76 -10.41 8.08
N SER A 203 -19.55 -10.74 7.59
CA SER A 203 -18.30 -10.72 8.37
C SER A 203 -17.78 -9.31 8.73
N GLY A 204 -18.47 -8.25 8.29
CA GLY A 204 -18.21 -6.89 8.72
C GLY A 204 -17.36 -6.08 7.74
N LYS A 205 -18.02 -5.26 6.90
CA LYS A 205 -17.43 -4.14 6.14
C LYS A 205 -16.24 -4.46 5.21
N ILE A 206 -16.08 -5.72 4.82
CA ILE A 206 -14.90 -6.12 4.06
C ILE A 206 -15.04 -5.71 2.59
N PHE A 207 -16.20 -5.90 1.94
CA PHE A 207 -16.28 -5.78 0.46
C PHE A 207 -17.16 -4.65 -0.05
N ASN A 208 -16.55 -3.73 -0.78
CA ASN A 208 -17.23 -2.70 -1.56
C ASN A 208 -17.05 -3.01 -3.05
N PHE A 209 -18.15 -3.38 -3.71
CA PHE A 209 -18.18 -3.66 -5.14
C PHE A 209 -19.33 -2.93 -5.81
N SER A 210 -19.00 -2.07 -6.76
CA SER A 210 -19.98 -1.36 -7.57
C SER A 210 -19.43 -1.29 -9.00
N PRO A 211 -19.65 -2.35 -9.81
CA PRO A 211 -19.01 -2.49 -11.12
C PRO A 211 -19.36 -1.35 -12.09
N GLU A 212 -20.50 -0.69 -11.88
CA GLU A 212 -20.90 0.49 -12.64
C GLU A 212 -20.05 1.74 -12.35
N ILE A 213 -19.34 1.76 -11.23
CA ILE A 213 -18.55 2.92 -10.78
C ILE A 213 -17.05 2.58 -10.79
N PHE A 214 -16.68 1.33 -10.48
CA PHE A 214 -15.30 0.90 -10.39
C PHE A 214 -15.14 -0.59 -10.75
N ALA A 215 -14.14 -0.89 -11.59
CA ALA A 215 -13.93 -2.22 -12.16
C ALA A 215 -13.29 -3.25 -11.19
N GLY A 216 -12.82 -2.82 -10.02
CA GLY A 216 -12.19 -3.68 -9.02
C GLY A 216 -13.10 -3.98 -7.83
N LEU A 217 -12.90 -5.14 -7.21
CA LEU A 217 -13.46 -5.50 -5.92
C LEU A 217 -12.58 -4.93 -4.82
N VAL A 218 -13.12 -4.04 -3.98
CA VAL A 218 -12.40 -3.45 -2.86
C VAL A 218 -12.66 -4.27 -1.60
N CYS A 219 -11.59 -4.66 -0.91
CA CYS A 219 -11.56 -5.50 0.27
C CYS A 219 -10.80 -4.77 1.39
N ASN A 220 -11.46 -4.40 2.48
CA ASN A 220 -10.83 -3.72 3.62
C ASN A 220 -10.60 -4.71 4.77
N PHE A 221 -9.34 -4.99 5.08
CA PHE A 221 -8.97 -5.69 6.30
C PHE A 221 -8.81 -4.68 7.45
N GLU A 222 -9.31 -5.03 8.64
CA GLU A 222 -9.12 -4.22 9.85
C GLU A 222 -7.85 -4.62 10.62
N ASN A 223 -7.44 -5.89 10.52
CA ASN A 223 -6.29 -6.44 11.24
C ASN A 223 -5.45 -7.36 10.33
N PRO A 224 -4.36 -6.89 9.69
CA PRO A 224 -3.85 -5.52 9.74
C PRO A 224 -4.75 -4.59 8.92
N LYS A 225 -4.72 -3.29 9.23
CA LYS A 225 -5.51 -2.29 8.51
C LYS A 225 -4.96 -2.09 7.09
N VAL A 226 -5.52 -2.80 6.12
CA VAL A 226 -5.06 -2.80 4.72
C VAL A 226 -6.25 -2.88 3.78
N THR A 227 -6.30 -1.99 2.78
CA THR A 227 -7.24 -2.12 1.67
C THR A 227 -6.57 -2.84 0.51
N VAL A 228 -7.24 -3.89 0.04
CA VAL A 228 -6.90 -4.67 -1.15
C VAL A 228 -7.91 -4.38 -2.25
N VAL A 229 -7.44 -4.08 -3.45
CA VAL A 229 -8.27 -3.99 -4.65
C VAL A 229 -7.92 -5.16 -5.56
N CYS A 230 -8.91 -5.98 -5.87
CA CYS A 230 -8.77 -7.13 -6.76
C CYS A 230 -9.47 -6.87 -8.10
N PHE A 231 -8.76 -7.09 -9.20
CA PHE A 231 -9.33 -7.09 -10.53
C PHE A 231 -9.67 -8.51 -10.99
N ALA A 232 -10.62 -8.63 -11.92
CA ALA A 232 -10.99 -9.92 -12.51
C ALA A 232 -9.81 -10.66 -13.16
N THR A 233 -8.75 -9.93 -13.54
CA THR A 233 -7.50 -10.48 -14.06
C THR A 233 -6.71 -11.30 -13.04
N GLY A 234 -6.94 -11.10 -11.74
CA GLY A 234 -6.09 -11.63 -10.66
C GLY A 234 -5.06 -10.64 -10.14
N THR A 235 -4.99 -9.43 -10.70
CA THR A 235 -4.14 -8.35 -10.19
C THR A 235 -4.69 -7.84 -8.86
N LEU A 236 -3.82 -7.72 -7.86
CA LEU A 236 -4.12 -7.15 -6.55
C LEU A 236 -3.33 -5.88 -6.32
N LEU A 237 -3.98 -4.88 -5.74
CA LEU A 237 -3.36 -3.65 -5.27
C LEU A 237 -3.59 -3.49 -3.78
N PHE A 238 -2.55 -3.13 -3.05
CA PHE A 238 -2.58 -2.97 -1.60
C PHE A 238 -2.30 -1.52 -1.23
N SER A 239 -3.00 -1.01 -0.23
CA SER A 239 -2.80 0.33 0.35
C SER A 239 -3.24 0.37 1.81
N GLY A 240 -2.83 1.39 2.56
CA GLY A 240 -3.18 1.60 3.96
C GLY A 240 -2.23 0.94 4.95
N ALA A 241 -1.31 0.09 4.48
CA ALA A 241 -0.31 -0.55 5.34
C ALA A 241 0.73 0.45 5.82
N HIS A 242 1.19 0.27 7.06
CA HIS A 242 2.31 1.04 7.62
C HIS A 242 3.61 0.23 7.66
N ARG A 243 3.51 -1.08 7.43
CA ARG A 243 4.62 -2.03 7.43
C ARG A 243 4.49 -2.99 6.26
N GLU A 244 5.61 -3.45 5.71
CA GLU A 244 5.59 -4.42 4.61
C GLU A 244 4.99 -5.77 5.04
N GLU A 245 5.11 -6.15 6.31
CA GLU A 245 4.54 -7.40 6.81
C GLU A 245 3.01 -7.40 6.80
N ASP A 246 2.38 -6.24 6.99
CA ASP A 246 0.93 -6.08 6.91
C ASP A 246 0.41 -6.41 5.50
N ILE A 247 1.18 -6.04 4.47
CA ILE A 247 0.87 -6.37 3.07
C ILE A 247 0.92 -7.89 2.85
N GLN A 248 1.94 -8.57 3.37
CA GLN A 248 2.08 -10.02 3.21
C GLN A 248 0.93 -10.77 3.90
N MET A 249 0.53 -10.33 5.09
CA MET A 249 -0.59 -10.91 5.81
C MET A 249 -1.93 -10.66 5.11
N ALA A 250 -2.15 -9.46 4.58
CA ALA A 250 -3.32 -9.15 3.77
C ALA A 250 -3.37 -9.99 2.48
N LEU A 251 -2.22 -10.18 1.81
CA LEU A 251 -2.11 -11.07 0.65
C LEU A 251 -2.48 -12.51 1.00
N PHE A 252 -1.97 -13.02 2.11
CA PHE A 252 -2.26 -14.36 2.59
C PHE A 252 -3.77 -14.56 2.82
N ARG A 253 -4.40 -13.65 3.58
CA ARG A 253 -5.84 -13.66 3.85
C ARG A 253 -6.67 -13.54 2.57
N PHE A 254 -6.30 -12.63 1.67
CA PHE A 254 -7.02 -12.44 0.41
C PHE A 254 -6.93 -13.65 -0.51
N ARG A 255 -5.78 -14.33 -0.57
CA ARG A 255 -5.62 -15.58 -1.34
C ARG A 255 -6.60 -16.64 -0.87
N ALA A 256 -6.73 -16.85 0.44
CA ALA A 256 -7.68 -17.82 0.98
C ALA A 256 -9.13 -17.47 0.63
N LEU A 257 -9.51 -16.18 0.71
CA LEU A 257 -10.86 -15.71 0.37
C LEU A 257 -11.19 -15.83 -1.13
N SER A 258 -10.21 -15.56 -2.00
CA SER A 258 -10.41 -15.54 -3.46
C SER A 258 -10.27 -16.91 -4.12
N PHE A 259 -9.63 -17.89 -3.47
CA PHE A 259 -9.35 -19.22 -4.03
C PHE A 259 -10.60 -19.98 -4.54
N PRO A 260 -11.76 -19.94 -3.85
CA PRO A 260 -12.99 -20.58 -4.36
C PRO A 260 -13.56 -19.93 -5.63
N TYR A 261 -13.18 -18.68 -5.92
CA TYR A 261 -13.69 -17.88 -7.03
C TYR A 261 -12.75 -17.85 -8.24
N ARG A 262 -11.75 -18.73 -8.29
CA ARG A 262 -10.80 -18.81 -9.42
C ARG A 262 -11.44 -19.36 -10.70
N TYR A 263 -10.94 -18.95 -11.86
CA TYR A 263 -11.28 -19.52 -13.16
C TYR A 263 -10.23 -19.22 -14.23
#